data_AF-A0AB74VHE8-F1
#
_entry.id   AF-A0AB74VHE8-F1
#
_cell.length_a   1.000
_cell.length_b   1.000
_cell.length_c   1.000
_cell.angle_alpha   90.00
_cell.angle_beta   90.00
_cell.angle_gamma   90.00
#
_symmetry.space_group_name_H-M   'P 1'
#
loop_
_entity.id
_entity.type
_entity.pdbx_description
1 polymer ?
#
loop_
_entity_poly.entity_id
_entity_poly.type
_entity_poly.pdbx_seq_one_letter_code
_entity_poly.pdbx_strand_id
1 'polypeptide(L)' 'MRVKDVLRETDIVNYKKLMEMNNKKKSEKLSERDIRELMSHSSYTRHKGAIKQVK' A
#
# COMPACT_ATOMS: atom_id res chain seq x y z
N MET A 1 8.48 -14.01 18.78
CA MET A 1 9.25 -14.03 17.51
C MET A 1 8.34 -13.51 16.40
N ARG A 2 8.76 -12.53 15.58
CA ARG A 2 7.91 -12.02 14.48
C ARG A 2 8.11 -12.91 13.26
N VAL A 3 7.06 -13.09 12.45
CA VAL A 3 7.12 -13.87 11.20
C VAL A 3 8.22 -13.37 10.26
N LYS A 4 8.45 -12.06 10.24
CA LYS A 4 9.55 -11.42 9.50
C LYS A 4 10.92 -11.94 9.90
N ASP A 5 11.15 -12.12 11.20
CA ASP A 5 12.45 -12.53 11.74
C ASP A 5 12.68 -14.01 11.46
N VAL A 6 11.63 -14.85 11.59
CA VAL A 6 11.65 -16.26 11.17
C VAL A 6 12.03 -16.39 9.71
N LEU A 7 11.34 -15.68 8.81
CA LEU A 7 11.62 -15.75 7.37
C LEU A 7 13.03 -15.27 7.02
N ARG A 8 13.56 -14.28 7.73
CA ARG A 8 14.93 -13.82 7.52
C ARG A 8 15.97 -14.89 7.84
N GLU A 9 15.70 -15.72 8.86
CA GLU A 9 16.58 -16.77 9.33
C GLU A 9 16.41 -18.08 8.55
N THR A 10 15.17 -18.47 8.22
CA THR A 10 14.88 -19.76 7.58
C THR A 10 14.89 -19.70 6.05
N ASP A 11 14.50 -18.57 5.46
CA ASP A 11 14.34 -18.44 4.00
C ASP A 11 14.66 -17.03 3.50
N ILE A 12 15.96 -16.74 3.47
CA ILE A 12 16.47 -15.40 3.13
C ILE A 12 16.14 -15.00 1.68
N VAL A 13 15.95 -15.97 0.77
CA VAL A 13 15.65 -15.72 -0.64
C VAL A 13 14.23 -15.17 -0.78
N ASN A 14 13.25 -15.84 -0.15
CA ASN A 14 11.88 -15.36 -0.17
C ASN A 14 11.70 -14.08 0.65
N TYR A 15 12.43 -13.93 1.76
CA TYR A 15 12.49 -12.68 2.50
C TYR A 15 12.93 -11.49 1.62
N LYS A 16 14.01 -11.65 0.83
CA LYS A 16 14.49 -10.61 -0.09
C LYS A 16 13.45 -10.27 -1.16
N LYS A 17 12.83 -11.28 -1.79
CA LYS A 17 11.76 -11.07 -2.79
C LYS A 17 10.58 -10.29 -2.21
N LEU A 18 10.14 -10.64 -1.00
CA LEU A 18 9.05 -9.94 -0.31
C LEU A 18 9.39 -8.47 -0.03
N MET A 19 10.63 -8.20 0.41
CA MET A 19 11.11 -6.84 0.64
C MET A 19 11.19 -6.02 -0.65
N GLU A 20 11.67 -6.61 -1.75
CA GLU A 20 11.72 -5.96 -3.06
C GLU A 20 10.32 -5.63 -3.59
N MET A 21 9.37 -6.56 -3.47
CA MET A 21 7.97 -6.30 -3.85
C MET A 21 7.34 -5.19 -3.01
N ASN A 22 7.61 -5.17 -1.70
CA ASN A 22 7.11 -4.13 -0.81
C ASN A 22 7.70 -2.75 -1.15
N ASN A 23 8.99 -2.70 -1.45
CA ASN A 23 9.66 -1.47 -1.89
C ASN A 23 9.15 -0.99 -3.25
N LYS A 24 8.88 -1.90 -4.20
CA LYS A 24 8.23 -1.57 -5.48
C LYS A 24 6.84 -0.98 -5.27
N LYS A 25 6.00 -1.63 -4.47
CA LYS A 25 4.66 -1.11 -4.12
C LYS A 25 4.70 0.25 -3.41
N LYS A 26 5.71 0.50 -2.57
CA LYS A 26 5.93 1.82 -1.96
C LYS A 26 6.39 2.88 -2.96
N SER A 27 7.13 2.47 -3.99
CA SER A 27 7.63 3.38 -5.04
C SER A 27 6.59 3.67 -6.12
N GLU A 28 5.60 2.78 -6.31
CA GLU A 28 4.44 3.01 -7.16
C GLU A 28 3.61 4.13 -6.55
N LYS A 29 3.87 5.36 -7.00
CA LYS A 29 2.95 6.47 -6.79
C LYS A 29 1.64 6.07 -7.45
N LEU A 30 0.56 6.11 -6.68
CA LEU A 30 -0.79 5.93 -7.19
C LEU A 30 -1.00 6.89 -8.38
N SER A 31 -1.45 6.35 -9.50
CA SER A 31 -1.82 7.18 -10.64
C SER A 31 -3.08 7.99 -10.31
N GLU A 32 -3.35 9.05 -11.07
CA GLU A 32 -4.60 9.81 -10.89
C GLU A 32 -5.83 8.90 -11.00
N ARG A 33 -5.77 7.88 -11.86
CA ARG A 33 -6.83 6.87 -12.01
C ARG A 33 -7.01 6.05 -10.72
N ASP A 34 -5.92 5.58 -10.13
CA ASP A 34 -5.97 4.77 -8.90
C ASP A 34 -6.51 5.59 -7.73
N ILE A 35 -6.12 6.86 -7.63
CA ILE A 35 -6.66 7.78 -6.63
C ILE A 35 -8.16 8.01 -6.88
N ARG A 36 -8.58 8.24 -8.13
CA ARG A 36 -10.01 8.41 -8.50
C ARG A 36 -10.84 7.19 -8.18
N GLU A 37 -10.32 6.00 -8.43
CA GLU A 37 -10.97 4.75 -8.10
C GLU A 37 -11.11 4.57 -6.58
N LEU A 38 -10.05 4.84 -5.80
CA LEU A 38 -10.12 4.86 -4.34
C LEU A 38 -11.17 5.87 -3.81
N MET A 39 -11.25 7.04 -4.45
CA MET A 39 -12.21 8.10 -4.12
C MET A 39 -13.64 7.82 -4.58
N SER A 40 -13.86 6.80 -5.44
CA SER A 40 -15.20 6.41 -5.87
C SER A 40 -15.97 5.66 -4.78
N HIS A 41 -15.27 5.20 -3.73
CA HIS A 41 -15.90 4.55 -2.60
C HIS A 41 -16.78 5.54 -1.83
N SER A 42 -17.97 5.10 -1.41
CA SER A 42 -18.95 5.91 -0.65
C SER A 42 -18.39 6.47 0.67
N SER A 43 -17.28 5.90 1.15
CA SER A 43 -16.56 6.34 2.35
C SER A 43 -15.69 7.57 2.12
N TYR A 44 -15.61 8.12 0.92
CA TYR A 44 -14.85 9.33 0.62
C TYR A 44 -15.73 10.36 -0.10
N THR A 45 -15.53 11.64 0.24
CA THR A 45 -16.19 12.78 -0.40
C THR A 45 -15.19 13.89 -0.68
N ARG A 46 -15.54 14.80 -1.59
CA ARG A 46 -14.77 16.02 -1.84
C ARG A 46 -15.52 17.23 -1.27
N HIS A 47 -14.81 18.09 -0.56
CA HIS A 47 -15.32 19.38 -0.08
C HIS A 47 -14.29 20.46 -0.38
N LYS A 48 -14.70 21.51 -1.13
CA LYS A 48 -13.83 22.63 -1.55
C LYS A 48 -12.52 22.16 -2.22
N GLY A 49 -12.58 21.09 -3.01
CA GLY A 49 -11.42 20.51 -3.70
C GLY A 49 -10.60 19.52 -2.86
N ALA A 50 -10.68 19.57 -1.53
CA ALA A 50 -10.02 18.61 -0.64
C ALA A 50 -10.82 17.31 -0.49
N ILE A 51 -10.12 16.19 -0.33
CA ILE A 51 -10.73 14.86 -0.08
C ILE A 51 -10.90 14.68 1.43
N LYS A 52 -12.05 14.15 1.84
CA LYS A 52 -12.38 13.82 3.23
C LYS A 52 -12.99 12.43 3.30
N GLN A 53 -12.51 11.61 4.24
CA GLN A 53 -13.16 10.34 4.57
C GLN A 53 -14.46 10.62 5.33
N VAL A 54 -15.55 10.00 4.88
CA VAL A 54 -16.85 9.98 5.54
C VAL A 54 -16.83 8.84 6.56
N LYS A 55 -17.34 9.12 7.76
CA LYS A 55 -17.33 8.20 8.90
C LYS A 55 -18.37 7.10 8.72
#